data_AF-A0A522EEN4-F1
#
_entry.id   AF-A0A522EEN4-F1
#
_cell.length_a   1.000
_cell.length_b   1.000
_cell.length_c   1.000
_cell.angle_alpha   90.00
_cell.angle_beta   90.00
_cell.angle_gamma   90.00
#
_symmetry.space_group_name_H-M   'P 1'
#
loop_
_entity.id
_entity.type
_entity.pdbx_description
1 polymer ?
#
loop_
_entity_poly.entity_id
_entity_poly.type
_entity_poly.pdbx_seq_one_letter_code
_entity_poly.pdbx_strand_id
1 'polypeptide(L)'
;MTERTSHARIVSMPNESHCLDTVQMSRLEQSFRSWADGAPRADVRLSRRRILLIFLLIRYTGGKVNEVLALNPFQDVDVEHHLVFLGRTEKKNGRLAREVQIPEVLSEEIKSSLKDPSFKKYLGNFFKVDPGHVRRKFYERAIASGFPPAMGAPENIRRSRAVELMQSNMPLPVVQRMMGHSTLNMTASYVDFSDTDMRQVAKHFIEKESRRKTSARNSFFGKISSIKKGDIQAKVEMITAGGDFVTTVITNDSLSKLGLKMGSLITAEVKAPWVILQKSDKEPESTAENRFFGTITRINRGKITTEYVVRISDGTELCSVVSTENAHRIDFQENDQVWVIFNSYSVVLHTD
;
A
#
# COMPACT_ATOMS: atom_id res chain seq x y z
N MET A 1 29.59 -2.25 -33.19
CA MET A 1 28.13 -2.52 -33.28
C MET A 1 27.83 -3.65 -32.33
N THR A 2 27.39 -3.31 -31.13
CA THR A 2 27.19 -4.25 -30.03
C THR A 2 25.74 -4.08 -29.55
N GLU A 3 24.91 -5.05 -29.89
CA GLU A 3 23.53 -5.16 -29.43
C GLU A 3 23.52 -5.31 -27.90
N ARG A 4 22.94 -4.32 -27.22
CA ARG A 4 22.57 -4.45 -25.80
C ARG A 4 21.20 -5.11 -25.76
N THR A 5 21.20 -6.41 -25.53
CA THR A 5 20.03 -7.22 -25.21
C THR A 5 19.30 -6.63 -23.99
N SER A 6 18.06 -6.22 -24.24
CA SER A 6 17.08 -5.82 -23.24
C SER A 6 16.91 -6.89 -22.16
N HIS A 7 17.27 -6.56 -20.92
CA HIS A 7 16.91 -7.36 -19.74
C HIS A 7 15.49 -7.02 -19.29
N ALA A 8 14.50 -7.34 -20.13
CA ALA A 8 13.12 -7.52 -19.68
C ALA A 8 13.03 -8.84 -18.89
N ARG A 9 13.48 -8.84 -17.63
CA ARG A 9 13.20 -9.95 -16.71
C ARG A 9 11.81 -9.79 -16.15
N ILE A 10 10.90 -10.51 -16.80
CA ILE A 10 9.63 -11.04 -16.32
C ILE A 10 9.70 -11.30 -14.81
N VAL A 11 9.08 -10.41 -14.04
CA VAL A 11 8.53 -10.76 -12.72
C VAL A 11 7.25 -11.51 -13.04
N SER A 12 7.30 -12.84 -13.00
CA SER A 12 6.08 -13.65 -13.02
C SER A 12 5.28 -13.31 -11.77
N MET A 13 4.19 -12.56 -11.96
CA MET A 13 3.16 -12.40 -10.94
C MET A 13 2.72 -13.81 -10.52
N PRO A 14 2.67 -14.12 -9.20
CA PRO A 14 2.24 -15.44 -8.75
C PRO A 14 0.79 -15.67 -9.22
N ASN A 15 0.52 -16.81 -9.88
CA ASN A 15 -0.78 -17.23 -10.42
C ASN A 15 -1.98 -16.46 -9.82
N GLU A 16 -2.50 -15.49 -10.57
CA GLU A 16 -3.63 -14.63 -10.17
C GLU A 16 -4.94 -15.41 -9.92
N SER A 17 -5.00 -16.70 -10.28
CA SER A 17 -6.20 -17.52 -10.29
C SER A 17 -6.89 -17.72 -8.93
N HIS A 18 -6.26 -17.32 -7.81
CA HIS A 18 -6.79 -17.52 -6.46
C HIS A 18 -6.75 -16.30 -5.53
N CYS A 19 -6.32 -15.13 -6.03
CA CYS A 19 -6.33 -13.89 -5.24
C CYS A 19 -7.65 -13.14 -5.43
N LEU A 20 -8.12 -12.48 -4.36
CA LEU A 20 -9.26 -11.57 -4.39
C LEU A 20 -8.77 -10.16 -4.69
N ASP A 21 -9.42 -9.45 -5.61
CA ASP A 21 -9.19 -8.02 -5.81
C ASP A 21 -9.74 -7.19 -4.63
N THR A 22 -9.48 -5.88 -4.62
CA THR A 22 -9.91 -4.97 -3.55
C THR A 22 -11.42 -4.97 -3.32
N VAL A 23 -12.23 -5.04 -4.39
CA VAL A 23 -13.69 -5.01 -4.31
C VAL A 23 -14.21 -6.35 -3.76
N GLN A 24 -13.69 -7.46 -4.27
CA GLN A 24 -14.01 -8.80 -3.81
C GLN A 24 -13.62 -8.99 -2.34
N MET A 25 -12.46 -8.46 -1.94
CA MET A 25 -11.99 -8.51 -0.56
C MET A 25 -12.88 -7.68 0.38
N SER A 26 -13.30 -6.49 -0.05
CA SER A 26 -14.27 -5.67 0.70
C SER A 26 -15.62 -6.39 0.87
N ARG A 27 -16.11 -7.05 -0.19
CA ARG A 27 -17.33 -7.88 -0.13
C ARG A 27 -17.19 -9.04 0.86
N LEU A 28 -16.03 -9.72 0.87
CA LEU A 28 -15.75 -10.80 1.81
C LEU A 28 -15.73 -10.27 3.26
N GLU A 29 -15.06 -9.14 3.50
CA GLU A 29 -15.05 -8.49 4.81
C GLU A 29 -16.47 -8.15 5.29
N GLN A 30 -17.29 -7.56 4.43
CA GLN A 30 -18.69 -7.26 4.76
C GLN A 30 -19.48 -8.53 5.13
N SER A 31 -19.24 -9.65 4.44
CA SER A 31 -19.83 -10.94 4.76
C SER A 31 -19.44 -11.46 6.13
N PHE A 32 -18.18 -11.26 6.57
CA PHE A 32 -17.74 -11.58 7.93
C PHE A 32 -18.41 -10.68 8.97
N ARG A 33 -18.49 -9.37 8.71
CA ARG A 33 -19.11 -8.39 9.60
C ARG A 33 -20.59 -8.70 9.84
N SER A 34 -21.37 -8.80 8.76
CA SER A 34 -22.80 -9.13 8.83
C SER A 34 -23.05 -10.50 9.48
N TRP A 35 -22.18 -11.48 9.27
CA TRP A 35 -22.28 -12.79 9.93
C TRP A 35 -22.02 -12.72 11.44
N ALA A 36 -21.04 -11.93 11.87
CA ALA A 36 -20.72 -11.77 13.28
C ALA A 36 -21.86 -11.09 14.05
N ASP A 37 -22.42 -10.02 13.48
CA ASP A 37 -23.49 -9.24 14.11
C ASP A 37 -24.86 -9.93 14.02
N GLY A 38 -25.11 -10.70 12.97
CA GLY A 38 -26.39 -11.38 12.73
C GLY A 38 -26.70 -12.57 13.65
N ALA A 39 -25.87 -12.90 14.65
CA ALA A 39 -26.18 -13.97 15.59
C ALA A 39 -27.19 -13.50 16.67
N PRO A 40 -28.33 -14.18 16.87
CA PRO A 40 -29.34 -13.77 17.85
C PRO A 40 -28.90 -14.05 19.30
N ARG A 41 -28.10 -15.11 19.50
CA ARG A 41 -27.57 -15.47 20.82
C ARG A 41 -26.27 -14.75 21.14
N ALA A 42 -26.17 -14.21 22.36
CA ALA A 42 -25.01 -13.43 22.81
C ALA A 42 -23.70 -14.22 22.82
N ASP A 43 -23.71 -15.45 23.33
CA ASP A 43 -22.55 -16.34 23.36
C ASP A 43 -22.00 -16.66 21.95
N VAL A 44 -22.92 -16.89 21.00
CA VAL A 44 -22.57 -17.10 19.59
C VAL A 44 -22.00 -15.84 18.96
N ARG A 45 -22.57 -14.64 19.25
CA ARG A 45 -22.01 -13.36 18.78
C ARG A 45 -20.56 -13.17 19.23
N LEU A 46 -20.24 -13.44 20.51
CA LEU A 46 -18.87 -13.31 21.02
C LEU A 46 -17.91 -14.26 20.28
N SER A 47 -18.31 -15.52 20.05
CA SER A 47 -17.52 -16.47 19.26
C SER A 47 -17.28 -15.99 17.82
N ARG A 48 -18.31 -15.47 17.15
CA ARG A 48 -18.19 -14.96 15.77
C ARG A 48 -17.36 -13.68 15.70
N ARG A 49 -17.50 -12.76 16.66
CA ARG A 49 -16.66 -11.55 16.78
C ARG A 49 -15.18 -11.91 16.91
N ARG A 50 -14.84 -12.96 17.66
CA ARG A 50 -13.46 -13.46 17.72
C ARG A 50 -12.96 -13.92 16.34
N ILE A 51 -13.77 -14.65 15.58
CA ILE A 51 -13.43 -15.07 14.22
C ILE A 51 -13.31 -13.89 13.26
N LEU A 52 -14.18 -12.87 13.39
CA LEU A 52 -14.08 -11.62 12.64
C LEU A 52 -12.75 -10.92 12.92
N LEU A 53 -12.35 -10.75 14.18
CA LEU A 53 -11.05 -10.14 14.52
C LEU A 53 -9.87 -10.95 13.96
N ILE A 54 -9.92 -12.28 13.99
CA ILE A 54 -8.90 -13.13 13.36
C ILE A 54 -8.83 -12.87 11.85
N PHE A 55 -9.98 -12.79 11.18
CA PHE A 55 -10.06 -12.44 9.76
C PHE A 55 -9.45 -11.06 9.49
N LEU A 56 -9.86 -10.03 10.23
CA LEU A 56 -9.36 -8.66 10.05
C LEU A 56 -7.85 -8.58 10.29
N LEU A 57 -7.34 -9.24 11.32
CA LEU A 57 -5.91 -9.31 11.60
C LEU A 57 -5.16 -9.95 10.42
N ILE A 58 -5.60 -11.11 9.90
CA ILE A 58 -4.97 -11.74 8.71
C ILE A 58 -5.07 -10.82 7.49
N ARG A 59 -6.23 -10.21 7.27
CA ARG A 59 -6.56 -9.33 6.14
C ARG A 59 -5.67 -8.09 6.07
N TYR A 60 -5.42 -7.43 7.20
CA TYR A 60 -4.70 -6.14 7.23
C TYR A 60 -3.20 -6.31 7.49
N THR A 61 -2.82 -7.26 8.35
CA THR A 61 -1.40 -7.50 8.66
C THR A 61 -0.73 -8.46 7.68
N GLY A 62 -1.52 -9.21 6.91
CA GLY A 62 -1.01 -10.34 6.13
C GLY A 62 -0.46 -11.47 7.01
N GLY A 63 -0.78 -11.57 8.30
CA GLY A 63 -0.26 -12.60 9.20
C GLY A 63 -0.65 -14.04 8.82
N LYS A 64 0.21 -15.02 9.13
CA LYS A 64 -0.17 -16.44 9.00
C LYS A 64 -1.20 -16.78 10.07
N VAL A 65 -2.10 -17.71 9.78
CA VAL A 65 -3.14 -18.18 10.73
C VAL A 65 -2.55 -18.49 12.09
N ASN A 66 -1.48 -19.29 12.15
CA ASN A 66 -0.88 -19.69 13.42
C ASN A 66 -0.16 -18.55 14.15
N GLU A 67 0.26 -17.49 13.45
CA GLU A 67 0.80 -16.30 14.09
C GLU A 67 -0.34 -15.50 14.74
N VAL A 68 -1.44 -15.30 14.02
CA VAL A 68 -2.60 -14.55 14.52
C VAL A 68 -3.30 -15.27 15.67
N LEU A 69 -3.43 -16.59 15.61
CA LEU A 69 -4.01 -17.38 16.70
C LEU A 69 -3.14 -17.43 17.96
N ALA A 70 -1.85 -17.11 17.84
CA ALA A 70 -0.92 -17.03 18.97
C ALA A 70 -0.88 -15.64 19.63
N LEU A 71 -1.50 -14.62 19.02
CA LEU A 71 -1.50 -13.25 19.55
C LEU A 71 -2.24 -13.16 20.89
N ASN A 72 -1.63 -12.40 21.80
CA ASN A 72 -2.27 -11.83 22.96
C ASN A 72 -2.80 -10.43 22.60
N PRO A 73 -4.14 -10.22 22.48
CA PRO A 73 -4.71 -8.94 22.09
C PRO A 73 -4.43 -7.78 23.06
N PHE A 74 -3.98 -8.06 24.29
CA PHE A 74 -3.68 -7.03 25.30
C PHE A 74 -2.20 -6.65 25.37
N GLN A 75 -1.32 -7.37 24.66
CA GLN A 75 0.13 -7.15 24.69
C GLN A 75 0.71 -6.98 23.29
N ASP A 76 0.24 -7.79 22.34
CA ASP A 76 0.79 -7.84 20.99
C ASP A 76 0.07 -6.89 20.01
N VAL A 77 -0.89 -6.10 20.52
CA VAL A 77 -1.59 -5.06 19.76
C VAL A 77 -1.42 -3.73 20.48
N ASP A 78 -0.62 -2.86 19.89
CA ASP A 78 -0.49 -1.47 20.34
C ASP A 78 -1.49 -0.62 19.57
N VAL A 79 -2.61 -0.35 20.23
CA VAL A 79 -3.71 0.42 19.65
C VAL A 79 -3.33 1.89 19.47
N GLU A 80 -2.52 2.45 20.38
CA GLU A 80 -2.16 3.87 20.37
C GLU A 80 -1.21 4.21 19.21
N HIS A 81 -0.30 3.30 18.87
CA HIS A 81 0.61 3.45 17.72
C HIS A 81 0.13 2.70 16.45
N HIS A 82 -1.02 2.03 16.54
CA HIS A 82 -1.62 1.22 15.47
C HIS A 82 -0.69 0.11 14.93
N LEU A 83 -0.07 -0.65 15.84
CA LEU A 83 0.87 -1.73 15.53
C LEU A 83 0.38 -3.10 16.02
N VAL A 84 0.74 -4.15 15.28
CA VAL A 84 0.58 -5.55 15.69
C VAL A 84 1.93 -6.26 15.61
N PHE A 85 2.29 -6.99 16.66
CA PHE A 85 3.54 -7.72 16.75
C PHE A 85 3.33 -9.19 16.40
N LEU A 86 3.74 -9.62 15.20
CA LEU A 86 3.56 -10.99 14.71
C LEU A 86 4.83 -11.83 14.88
N GLY A 87 4.71 -12.98 15.55
CA GLY A 87 5.81 -13.92 15.76
C GLY A 87 5.99 -14.26 17.23
N ARG A 88 6.86 -15.22 17.55
CA ARG A 88 7.17 -15.57 18.94
C ARG A 88 8.29 -14.69 19.47
N THR A 89 8.10 -14.14 20.66
CA THR A 89 9.10 -13.40 21.43
C THR A 89 10.26 -14.28 21.93
N GLU A 90 10.11 -15.61 21.92
CA GLU A 90 11.12 -16.53 22.43
C GLU A 90 12.02 -17.18 21.36
N LYS A 91 13.33 -17.08 21.62
CA LYS A 91 14.52 -17.51 20.87
C LYS A 91 14.62 -19.00 20.48
N LYS A 92 13.54 -19.76 20.24
CA LYS A 92 13.71 -21.15 19.75
C LYS A 92 14.25 -21.24 18.31
N ASN A 93 13.98 -20.22 17.47
CA ASN A 93 14.40 -20.18 16.05
C ASN A 93 15.04 -18.85 15.61
N GLY A 94 15.47 -17.98 16.53
CA GLY A 94 16.22 -16.75 16.22
C GLY A 94 15.48 -15.61 15.48
N ARG A 95 14.20 -15.75 15.12
CA ARG A 95 13.42 -14.66 14.50
C ARG A 95 12.69 -13.82 15.56
N LEU A 96 13.05 -12.53 15.64
CA LEU A 96 12.33 -11.53 16.43
C LEU A 96 10.89 -11.37 15.92
N ALA A 97 9.96 -10.99 16.81
CA ALA A 97 8.62 -10.59 16.41
C ALA A 97 8.71 -9.42 15.41
N ARG A 98 7.95 -9.49 14.32
CA ARG A 98 7.91 -8.40 13.33
C ARG A 98 6.78 -7.44 13.69
N GLU A 99 7.07 -6.17 13.55
CA GLU A 99 6.11 -5.09 13.69
C GLU A 99 5.35 -4.92 12.37
N VAL A 100 4.02 -4.87 12.43
CA VAL A 100 3.16 -4.63 11.28
C VAL A 100 2.20 -3.49 11.58
N GLN A 101 2.25 -2.46 10.75
CA GLN A 101 1.31 -1.35 10.82
C GLN A 101 -0.10 -1.80 10.40
N ILE A 102 -1.11 -1.38 11.16
CA ILE A 102 -2.52 -1.56 10.81
C ILE A 102 -3.24 -0.21 10.66
N PRO A 103 -4.37 -0.16 9.91
CA PRO A 103 -5.17 1.07 9.82
C PRO A 103 -5.78 1.47 11.16
N GLU A 104 -5.87 2.78 11.40
CA GLU A 104 -6.51 3.38 12.59
C GLU A 104 -7.93 2.82 12.83
N VAL A 105 -8.72 2.65 11.77
CA VAL A 105 -10.08 2.10 11.85
C VAL A 105 -10.09 0.71 12.48
N LEU A 106 -9.12 -0.16 12.13
CA LEU A 106 -8.99 -1.48 12.72
C LEU A 106 -8.52 -1.39 14.18
N SER A 107 -7.58 -0.50 14.48
CA SER A 107 -7.10 -0.27 15.86
C SER A 107 -8.26 0.13 16.78
N GLU A 108 -9.07 1.10 16.37
CA GLU A 108 -10.24 1.54 17.15
C GLU A 108 -11.33 0.45 17.25
N GLU A 109 -11.51 -0.37 16.21
CA GLU A 109 -12.40 -1.53 16.29
C GLU A 109 -11.91 -2.57 17.31
N ILE A 110 -10.60 -2.85 17.35
CA ILE A 110 -10.00 -3.74 18.36
C ILE A 110 -10.15 -3.12 19.75
N LYS A 111 -9.85 -1.82 19.91
CA LYS A 111 -9.99 -1.08 21.18
C LYS A 111 -11.40 -1.16 21.73
N SER A 112 -12.39 -0.82 20.91
CA SER A 112 -13.81 -0.84 21.29
C SER A 112 -14.27 -2.25 21.65
N SER A 113 -13.85 -3.26 20.88
CA SER A 113 -14.14 -4.67 21.17
C SER A 113 -13.54 -5.10 22.52
N LEU A 114 -12.28 -4.76 22.81
CA LEU A 114 -11.62 -5.14 24.06
C LEU A 114 -12.12 -4.37 25.29
N LYS A 115 -12.76 -3.21 25.10
CA LYS A 115 -13.44 -2.45 26.17
C LYS A 115 -14.76 -3.09 26.60
N ASP A 116 -15.43 -3.85 25.74
CA ASP A 116 -16.65 -4.60 26.10
C ASP A 116 -16.31 -5.66 27.17
N PRO A 117 -16.83 -5.54 28.41
CA PRO A 117 -16.48 -6.47 29.50
C PRO A 117 -16.84 -7.92 29.19
N SER A 118 -17.93 -8.14 28.45
CA SER A 118 -18.41 -9.48 28.10
C SER A 118 -17.48 -10.16 27.09
N PHE A 119 -16.99 -9.40 26.10
CA PHE A 119 -16.02 -9.87 25.13
C PHE A 119 -14.61 -10.01 25.72
N LYS A 120 -14.18 -9.07 26.57
CA LYS A 120 -12.92 -9.17 27.31
C LYS A 120 -12.85 -10.45 28.16
N LYS A 121 -13.93 -10.78 28.87
CA LYS A 121 -14.03 -12.03 29.65
C LYS A 121 -13.99 -13.26 28.74
N TYR A 122 -14.69 -13.22 27.61
CA TYR A 122 -14.69 -14.31 26.63
C TYR A 122 -13.31 -14.54 25.99
N LEU A 123 -12.57 -13.46 25.70
CA LEU A 123 -11.20 -13.47 25.19
C LEU A 123 -10.15 -13.87 26.24
N GLY A 124 -10.54 -14.45 27.38
CA GLY A 124 -9.59 -15.02 28.35
C GLY A 124 -8.65 -16.08 27.75
N ASN A 125 -9.08 -16.74 26.67
CA ASN A 125 -8.25 -17.66 25.86
C ASN A 125 -7.61 -16.99 24.64
N PHE A 126 -7.61 -15.65 24.57
CA PHE A 126 -7.12 -14.84 23.46
C PHE A 126 -7.75 -15.29 22.12
N PHE A 127 -6.95 -15.33 21.06
CA PHE A 127 -7.35 -15.85 19.76
C PHE A 127 -7.19 -17.37 19.60
N LYS A 128 -6.97 -18.14 20.67
CA LYS A 128 -6.80 -19.60 20.57
C LYS A 128 -8.10 -20.26 20.09
N VAL A 129 -8.04 -20.76 18.86
CA VAL A 129 -9.10 -21.52 18.18
C VAL A 129 -8.42 -22.61 17.35
N ASP A 130 -9.07 -23.77 17.18
CA ASP A 130 -8.60 -24.78 16.24
C ASP A 130 -8.44 -24.18 14.81
N PRO A 131 -7.25 -24.26 14.19
CA PRO A 131 -7.04 -23.77 12.83
C PRO A 131 -7.98 -24.39 11.80
N GLY A 132 -8.39 -25.65 11.99
CA GLY A 132 -9.40 -26.31 11.15
C GLY A 132 -10.76 -25.61 11.20
N HIS A 133 -11.19 -25.23 12.40
CA HIS A 133 -12.40 -24.44 12.60
C HIS A 133 -12.33 -23.06 11.93
N VAL A 134 -11.20 -22.36 12.07
CA VAL A 134 -10.98 -21.06 11.42
C VAL A 134 -11.11 -21.19 9.89
N ARG A 135 -10.39 -22.15 9.28
CA ARG A 135 -10.47 -22.41 7.83
C ARG A 135 -11.90 -22.69 7.37
N ARG A 136 -12.65 -23.52 8.12
CA ARG A 136 -14.04 -23.83 7.79
C ARG A 136 -14.93 -22.59 7.77
N LYS A 137 -14.80 -21.70 8.78
CA LYS A 137 -15.57 -20.45 8.81
C LYS A 137 -15.20 -19.51 7.68
N PHE A 138 -13.95 -19.49 7.27
CA PHE A 138 -13.50 -18.71 6.13
C PHE A 138 -14.09 -19.23 4.81
N TYR A 139 -14.12 -20.56 4.61
CA TYR A 139 -14.76 -21.17 3.45
C TYR A 139 -16.27 -20.87 3.40
N GLU A 140 -16.96 -20.99 4.55
CA GLU A 140 -18.38 -20.63 4.65
C GLU A 140 -18.64 -19.16 4.25
N ARG A 141 -17.76 -18.23 4.64
CA ARG A 141 -17.88 -16.80 4.29
C ARG A 141 -17.58 -16.53 2.82
N ALA A 142 -16.61 -17.22 2.22
CA ALA A 142 -16.34 -17.13 0.80
C ALA A 142 -17.52 -17.61 -0.05
N ILE A 143 -18.08 -18.79 0.27
CA ILE A 143 -19.27 -19.32 -0.41
C ILE A 143 -20.45 -18.34 -0.27
N ALA A 144 -20.69 -17.81 0.93
CA ALA A 144 -21.74 -16.82 1.17
C ALA A 144 -21.54 -15.51 0.39
N SER A 145 -20.31 -15.23 -0.03
CA SER A 145 -19.96 -14.06 -0.86
C SER A 145 -19.93 -14.38 -2.36
N GLY A 146 -20.29 -15.61 -2.75
CA GLY A 146 -20.29 -16.05 -4.16
C GLY A 146 -18.90 -16.43 -4.69
N PHE A 147 -17.93 -16.70 -3.82
CA PHE A 147 -16.57 -17.07 -4.21
C PHE A 147 -16.29 -18.56 -3.97
N PRO A 148 -15.40 -19.18 -4.77
CA PRO A 148 -14.88 -20.52 -4.47
C PRO A 148 -14.30 -20.60 -3.05
N PRO A 149 -14.49 -21.71 -2.33
CA PRO A 149 -13.96 -21.87 -0.96
C PRO A 149 -12.46 -21.59 -0.85
N ALA A 150 -11.69 -21.98 -1.88
CA ALA A 150 -10.26 -21.76 -1.95
C ALA A 150 -9.88 -20.28 -1.85
N MET A 151 -10.62 -19.35 -2.47
CA MET A 151 -10.33 -17.90 -2.39
C MET A 151 -10.52 -17.35 -0.97
N GLY A 152 -11.38 -17.98 -0.17
CA GLY A 152 -11.52 -17.69 1.26
C GLY A 152 -10.41 -18.25 2.13
N ALA A 153 -9.52 -19.11 1.62
CA ALA A 153 -8.47 -19.69 2.42
C ALA A 153 -7.60 -18.58 3.06
N PRO A 154 -7.22 -18.70 4.34
CA PRO A 154 -6.40 -17.68 4.99
C PRO A 154 -5.10 -17.35 4.26
N GLU A 155 -4.49 -18.33 3.58
CA GLU A 155 -3.31 -18.11 2.75
C GLU A 155 -3.60 -17.24 1.53
N ASN A 156 -4.76 -17.43 0.89
CA ASN A 156 -5.17 -16.65 -0.27
C ASN A 156 -5.61 -15.24 0.13
N ILE A 157 -6.27 -15.06 1.28
CA ILE A 157 -6.53 -13.72 1.83
C ILE A 157 -5.21 -12.99 2.11
N ARG A 158 -4.24 -13.69 2.72
CA ARG A 158 -2.90 -13.16 2.97
C ARG A 158 -2.18 -12.79 1.65
N ARG A 159 -2.22 -13.64 0.62
CA ARG A 159 -1.65 -13.31 -0.70
C ARG A 159 -2.35 -12.11 -1.34
N SER A 160 -3.67 -12.06 -1.26
CA SER A 160 -4.47 -10.94 -1.77
C SER A 160 -4.09 -9.62 -1.09
N ARG A 161 -3.81 -9.62 0.22
CA ARG A 161 -3.26 -8.45 0.91
C ARG A 161 -1.90 -8.01 0.34
N ALA A 162 -0.99 -8.94 0.08
CA ALA A 162 0.30 -8.59 -0.52
C ALA A 162 0.13 -7.96 -1.91
N VAL A 163 -0.73 -8.54 -2.75
CA VAL A 163 -1.06 -8.00 -4.08
C VAL A 163 -1.69 -6.61 -3.96
N GLU A 164 -2.63 -6.41 -3.05
CA GLU A 164 -3.28 -5.12 -2.83
C GLU A 164 -2.30 -4.03 -2.34
N LEU A 165 -1.36 -4.38 -1.44
CA LEU A 165 -0.32 -3.46 -0.99
C LEU A 165 0.61 -3.07 -2.15
N MET A 166 1.00 -4.03 -2.97
CA MET A 166 1.80 -3.77 -4.17
C MET A 166 1.04 -2.93 -5.20
N GLN A 167 -0.25 -3.21 -5.43
CA GLN A 167 -1.13 -2.40 -6.29
C GLN A 167 -1.37 -0.99 -5.72
N SER A 168 -1.19 -0.82 -4.40
CA SER A 168 -1.21 0.48 -3.75
C SER A 168 0.16 1.16 -3.75
N ASN A 169 1.13 0.60 -4.47
CA ASN A 169 2.49 1.10 -4.67
C ASN A 169 3.36 1.05 -3.42
N MET A 170 2.99 0.19 -2.47
CA MET A 170 3.89 -0.12 -1.37
C MET A 170 5.11 -0.87 -1.92
N PRO A 171 6.33 -0.43 -1.59
CA PRO A 171 7.55 -1.04 -2.11
C PRO A 171 7.67 -2.51 -1.73
N LEU A 172 8.12 -3.34 -2.67
CA LEU A 172 8.24 -4.78 -2.46
C LEU A 172 9.05 -5.15 -1.19
N PRO A 173 10.17 -4.48 -0.84
CA PRO A 173 10.88 -4.77 0.41
C PRO A 173 10.02 -4.57 1.67
N VAL A 174 9.18 -3.54 1.67
CA VAL A 174 8.27 -3.23 2.79
C VAL A 174 7.16 -4.26 2.86
N VAL A 175 6.57 -4.64 1.73
CA VAL A 175 5.57 -5.73 1.65
C VAL A 175 6.20 -7.04 2.13
N GLN A 176 7.40 -7.40 1.67
CA GLN A 176 8.11 -8.61 2.07
C GLN A 176 8.38 -8.65 3.58
N ARG A 177 8.77 -7.51 4.17
CA ARG A 177 8.94 -7.36 5.62
C ARG A 177 7.63 -7.58 6.36
N MET A 178 6.54 -6.92 5.97
CA MET A 178 5.21 -7.10 6.58
C MET A 178 4.76 -8.57 6.52
N MET A 179 5.02 -9.23 5.40
CA MET A 179 4.70 -10.65 5.20
C MET A 179 5.64 -11.57 5.98
N GLY A 180 6.80 -11.12 6.45
CA GLY A 180 7.77 -11.95 7.17
C GLY A 180 8.56 -12.90 6.26
N HIS A 181 8.79 -12.52 5.00
CA HIS A 181 9.73 -13.22 4.12
C HIS A 181 11.15 -12.74 4.46
N SER A 182 12.06 -13.67 4.79
CA SER A 182 13.42 -13.34 5.24
C SER A 182 14.44 -13.22 4.12
N THR A 183 14.06 -13.60 2.89
CA THR A 183 14.90 -13.44 1.71
C THR A 183 14.50 -12.15 1.02
N LEU A 184 15.17 -11.06 1.42
CA LEU A 184 15.36 -9.90 0.56
C LEU A 184 16.05 -10.42 -0.70
N ASN A 185 15.33 -10.50 -1.82
CA ASN A 185 16.02 -10.70 -3.10
C ASN A 185 16.91 -9.47 -3.29
N MET A 186 18.22 -9.68 -3.41
CA MET A 186 19.30 -8.69 -3.56
C MET A 186 19.19 -7.80 -4.83
N THR A 187 18.01 -7.66 -5.40
CA THR A 187 17.74 -6.92 -6.64
C THR A 187 16.83 -5.71 -6.43
N ALA A 188 16.45 -5.39 -5.19
CA ALA A 188 15.76 -4.15 -4.90
C ALA A 188 16.75 -2.98 -4.96
N SER A 189 16.58 -2.13 -5.98
CA SER A 189 16.79 -0.67 -6.03
C SER A 189 18.00 -0.07 -5.28
N TYR A 190 18.75 0.81 -5.96
CA TYR A 190 19.98 1.54 -5.58
C TYR A 190 20.08 2.22 -4.17
N VAL A 191 19.16 1.99 -3.23
CA VAL A 191 19.06 2.66 -1.93
C VAL A 191 18.86 1.64 -0.82
N ASP A 192 19.76 1.62 0.17
CA ASP A 192 19.54 0.93 1.43
C ASP A 192 18.47 1.66 2.25
N PHE A 193 17.27 1.08 2.31
CA PHE A 193 16.23 1.47 3.25
C PHE A 193 16.54 0.84 4.61
N SER A 194 16.70 1.68 5.63
CA SER A 194 16.86 1.20 7.00
C SER A 194 15.56 0.59 7.54
N ASP A 195 15.66 -0.16 8.64
CA ASP A 195 14.49 -0.71 9.33
C ASP A 195 13.48 0.38 9.75
N THR A 196 13.97 1.56 10.13
CA THR A 196 13.13 2.72 10.45
C THR A 196 12.48 3.30 9.20
N ASP A 197 13.20 3.33 8.07
CA ASP A 197 12.66 3.82 6.80
C ASP A 197 11.49 2.94 6.35
N MET A 198 11.65 1.61 6.43
CA MET A 198 10.58 0.66 6.07
C MET A 198 9.33 0.83 6.94
N ARG A 199 9.49 1.13 8.24
CA ARG A 199 8.35 1.39 9.14
C ARG A 199 7.61 2.66 8.75
N GLN A 200 8.33 3.74 8.43
CA GLN A 200 7.74 5.00 7.98
C GLN A 200 7.00 4.84 6.65
N VAL A 201 7.59 4.12 5.69
CA VAL A 201 6.91 3.76 4.43
C VAL A 201 5.62 3.00 4.72
N ALA A 202 5.68 1.94 5.54
CA ALA A 202 4.49 1.14 5.87
C ALA A 202 3.38 2.02 6.47
N LYS A 203 3.74 2.87 7.44
CA LYS A 203 2.82 3.83 8.06
C LYS A 203 2.13 4.73 7.04
N HIS A 204 2.90 5.39 6.19
CA HIS A 204 2.39 6.31 5.18
C HIS A 204 1.33 5.66 4.27
N PHE A 205 1.62 4.48 3.72
CA PHE A 205 0.74 3.79 2.79
C PHE A 205 -0.53 3.23 3.46
N ILE A 206 -0.42 2.71 4.68
CA ILE A 206 -1.56 2.17 5.44
C ILE A 206 -2.50 3.27 5.90
N GLU A 207 -2.00 4.43 6.31
CA GLU A 207 -2.85 5.58 6.58
C GLU A 207 -3.48 6.16 5.31
N LYS A 208 -2.77 6.13 4.18
CA LYS A 208 -3.35 6.54 2.89
C LYS A 208 -4.50 5.62 2.48
N GLU A 209 -4.41 4.32 2.78
CA GLU A 209 -5.48 3.34 2.57
C GLU A 209 -6.76 3.71 3.32
N SER A 210 -6.67 4.07 4.61
CA SER A 210 -7.84 4.46 5.42
C SER A 210 -8.49 5.77 4.96
N ARG A 211 -7.71 6.66 4.35
CA ARG A 211 -8.14 7.95 3.81
C ARG A 211 -8.74 7.89 2.40
N ARG A 212 -8.84 6.72 1.76
CA ARG A 212 -9.41 6.56 0.41
C ARG A 212 -10.93 6.83 0.38
N LYS A 213 -11.29 8.12 0.39
CA LYS A 213 -12.58 8.64 -0.12
C LYS A 213 -12.40 9.57 -1.32
N THR A 214 -11.17 9.89 -1.75
CA THR A 214 -10.91 10.80 -2.87
C THR A 214 -9.71 10.38 -3.73
N SER A 215 -9.75 10.80 -4.99
CA SER A 215 -8.89 10.49 -6.14
C SER A 215 -7.37 10.42 -5.89
N ALA A 216 -6.69 9.69 -6.77
CA ALA A 216 -5.25 9.53 -6.84
C ALA A 216 -4.53 10.89 -6.69
N ARG A 217 -3.79 11.07 -5.59
CA ARG A 217 -2.83 12.17 -5.44
C ARG A 217 -1.52 11.72 -6.07
N ASN A 218 -0.98 12.55 -6.97
CA ASN A 218 0.35 12.35 -7.55
C ASN A 218 1.38 12.60 -6.47
N SER A 219 1.58 11.57 -5.65
CA SER A 219 2.31 11.64 -4.41
C SER A 219 3.33 10.51 -4.43
N PHE A 220 4.58 10.91 -4.41
CA PHE A 220 5.75 10.06 -4.46
C PHE A 220 6.38 10.04 -3.08
N PHE A 221 6.56 8.85 -2.51
CA PHE A 221 7.25 8.67 -1.23
C PHE A 221 8.64 8.09 -1.48
N GLY A 222 9.66 8.67 -0.87
CA GLY A 222 11.03 8.27 -1.14
C GLY A 222 12.07 8.99 -0.31
N LYS A 223 13.33 8.72 -0.62
CA LYS A 223 14.49 9.21 0.13
C LYS A 223 15.25 10.23 -0.69
N ILE A 224 15.74 11.31 -0.07
CA ILE A 224 16.58 12.28 -0.76
C ILE A 224 17.90 11.63 -1.18
N SER A 225 18.15 11.59 -2.49
CA SER A 225 19.36 11.07 -3.13
C SER A 225 20.41 12.15 -3.38
N SER A 226 20.00 13.41 -3.53
CA SER A 226 20.91 14.53 -3.79
C SER A 226 20.29 15.87 -3.40
N ILE A 227 21.12 16.78 -2.87
CA ILE A 227 20.75 18.18 -2.64
C ILE A 227 21.87 19.05 -3.24
N LYS A 228 21.53 19.84 -4.25
CA LYS A 228 22.41 20.86 -4.82
C LYS A 228 21.89 22.23 -4.44
N LYS A 229 22.52 22.84 -3.43
CA LYS A 229 22.20 24.19 -2.96
C LYS A 229 22.80 25.24 -3.91
N GLY A 230 21.98 26.18 -4.38
CA GLY A 230 22.40 27.39 -5.07
C GLY A 230 22.20 28.63 -4.20
N ASP A 231 22.30 29.82 -4.79
CA ASP A 231 22.27 31.10 -4.05
C ASP A 231 20.90 31.36 -3.40
N ILE A 232 19.81 31.13 -4.15
CA ILE A 232 18.43 31.40 -3.72
C ILE A 232 17.65 30.10 -3.49
N GLN A 233 17.91 29.11 -4.32
CA GLN A 233 17.15 27.86 -4.39
C GLN A 233 18.07 26.65 -4.31
N ALA A 234 17.51 25.52 -3.90
CA ALA A 234 18.16 24.24 -3.91
C ALA A 234 17.39 23.28 -4.82
N LYS A 235 18.14 22.57 -5.67
CA LYS A 235 17.63 21.40 -6.39
C LYS A 235 17.71 20.20 -5.45
N VAL A 236 16.58 19.57 -5.18
CA VAL A 236 16.47 18.35 -4.38
C VAL A 236 16.03 17.23 -5.31
N GLU A 237 16.76 16.13 -5.27
CA GLU A 237 16.40 14.90 -5.96
C GLU A 237 16.10 13.84 -4.91
N MET A 238 14.99 13.14 -5.10
CA MET A 238 14.61 11.98 -4.30
C MET A 238 14.45 10.77 -5.19
N ILE A 239 14.65 9.61 -4.60
CA ILE A 239 14.42 8.32 -5.21
C ILE A 239 13.24 7.67 -4.50
N THR A 240 12.21 7.32 -5.26
CA THR A 240 11.08 6.54 -4.77
C THR A 240 11.58 5.16 -4.39
N ALA A 241 10.83 4.48 -3.53
CA ALA A 241 11.16 3.12 -3.20
C ALA A 241 10.87 2.11 -4.35
N GLY A 242 10.25 2.59 -5.44
CA GLY A 242 10.18 1.94 -6.74
C GLY A 242 11.43 2.07 -7.60
N GLY A 243 12.33 2.98 -7.25
CA GLY A 243 13.58 3.26 -7.97
C GLY A 243 13.50 4.45 -8.93
N ASP A 244 12.35 5.11 -9.04
CA ASP A 244 12.15 6.28 -9.89
C ASP A 244 12.71 7.54 -9.21
N PHE A 245 13.25 8.48 -9.99
CA PHE A 245 13.76 9.74 -9.47
C PHE A 245 12.74 10.86 -9.64
N VAL A 246 12.50 11.62 -8.57
CA VAL A 246 11.69 12.84 -8.58
C VAL A 246 12.60 14.01 -8.21
N THR A 247 12.65 14.99 -9.11
CA THR A 247 13.37 16.24 -8.95
C THR A 247 12.41 17.37 -8.58
N THR A 248 12.80 18.17 -7.58
CA THR A 248 12.11 19.40 -7.21
C THR A 248 13.10 20.53 -6.98
N VAL A 249 12.66 21.77 -7.21
CA VAL A 249 13.43 22.96 -6.86
C VAL A 249 12.65 23.76 -5.82
N ILE A 250 13.28 23.98 -4.66
CA ILE A 250 12.67 24.69 -3.53
C ILE A 250 13.57 25.85 -3.09
N THR A 251 13.02 26.80 -2.33
CA THR A 251 13.85 27.87 -1.76
C THR A 251 14.80 27.32 -0.70
N ASN A 252 15.95 27.97 -0.53
CA ASN A 252 16.89 27.64 0.55
C ASN A 252 16.23 27.72 1.93
N ASP A 253 15.30 28.66 2.11
CA ASP A 253 14.48 28.78 3.32
C ASP A 253 13.59 27.55 3.54
N SER A 254 12.91 27.05 2.50
CA SER A 254 12.09 25.82 2.60
C SER A 254 12.94 24.60 2.92
N LEU A 255 14.11 24.47 2.29
CA LEU A 255 15.07 23.40 2.57
C LEU A 255 15.46 23.38 4.05
N SER A 256 15.77 24.56 4.62
CA SER A 256 16.13 24.71 6.03
C SER A 256 14.95 24.48 6.97
N LYS A 257 13.77 25.04 6.68
CA LYS A 257 12.56 24.90 7.51
C LYS A 257 12.07 23.47 7.62
N LEU A 258 12.11 22.73 6.51
CA LEU A 258 11.76 21.32 6.47
C LEU A 258 12.88 20.41 7.02
N GLY A 259 14.04 20.96 7.39
CA GLY A 259 15.15 20.19 7.95
C GLY A 259 15.71 19.13 7.00
N LEU A 260 15.55 19.33 5.68
CA LEU A 260 15.88 18.33 4.66
C LEU A 260 17.38 18.10 4.57
N LYS A 261 17.77 16.82 4.60
CA LYS A 261 19.15 16.38 4.46
C LYS A 261 19.21 15.19 3.52
N MET A 262 20.42 14.88 3.06
CA MET A 262 20.69 13.63 2.36
C MET A 262 20.15 12.45 3.19
N GLY A 263 19.38 11.59 2.55
CA GLY A 263 18.77 10.44 3.23
C GLY A 263 17.47 10.72 3.98
N SER A 264 16.96 11.96 4.04
CA SER A 264 15.63 12.22 4.62
C SER A 264 14.54 11.51 3.81
N LEU A 265 13.59 10.87 4.49
CA LEU A 265 12.35 10.41 3.88
C LEU A 265 11.37 11.58 3.72
N ILE A 266 10.82 11.71 2.52
CA ILE A 266 9.93 12.80 2.14
C ILE A 266 8.79 12.29 1.25
N THR A 267 7.70 13.04 1.27
CA THR A 267 6.63 12.92 0.27
C THR A 267 6.71 14.10 -0.69
N ALA A 268 6.87 13.84 -1.97
CA ALA A 268 6.72 14.83 -3.04
C ALA A 268 5.31 14.73 -3.63
N GLU A 269 4.61 15.85 -3.73
CA GLU A 269 3.27 15.92 -4.33
C GLU A 269 3.26 16.91 -5.51
N VAL A 270 2.57 16.56 -6.59
CA VAL A 270 2.32 17.44 -7.73
C VAL A 270 0.82 17.50 -8.01
N LYS A 271 0.30 18.68 -8.33
CA LYS A 271 -1.12 18.83 -8.66
C LYS A 271 -1.42 18.23 -10.03
N ALA A 272 -2.54 17.52 -10.16
CA ALA A 272 -2.93 16.86 -11.41
C ALA A 272 -2.98 17.79 -12.66
N PRO A 273 -3.41 19.07 -12.55
CA PRO A 273 -3.34 19.99 -13.70
C PRO A 273 -1.93 20.38 -14.16
N TRP A 274 -0.89 20.09 -13.36
CA TRP A 274 0.51 20.34 -13.72
C TRP A 274 1.20 19.12 -14.33
N VAL A 275 0.49 18.00 -14.38
CA VAL A 275 0.95 16.76 -15.00
C VAL A 275 0.50 16.73 -16.45
N ILE A 276 1.46 16.75 -17.37
CA ILE A 276 1.26 16.75 -18.81
C ILE A 276 1.46 15.32 -19.33
N LEU A 277 0.59 14.90 -20.24
CA LEU A 277 0.73 13.63 -20.95
C LEU A 277 1.16 13.85 -22.39
N GLN A 278 2.08 13.03 -22.87
CA GLN A 278 2.55 13.05 -24.25
C GLN A 278 2.65 11.64 -24.82
N LYS A 279 2.03 11.41 -25.98
CA LYS A 279 2.16 10.14 -26.72
C LYS A 279 3.47 10.16 -27.52
N SER A 280 4.38 9.25 -27.22
CA SER A 280 5.67 9.12 -27.92
C SER A 280 6.34 7.80 -27.55
N ASP A 281 6.92 7.11 -28.53
CA ASP A 281 7.73 5.90 -28.30
C ASP A 281 9.12 6.22 -27.72
N LYS A 282 9.57 7.46 -27.89
CA LYS A 282 10.86 7.97 -27.40
C LYS A 282 10.65 8.95 -26.26
N GLU A 283 11.63 9.05 -25.38
CA GLU A 283 11.65 10.07 -24.33
C GLU A 283 11.53 11.47 -24.96
N PRO A 284 10.55 12.27 -24.55
CA PRO A 284 10.31 13.58 -25.14
C PRO A 284 11.40 14.57 -24.75
N GLU A 285 11.81 15.39 -25.72
CA GLU A 285 12.61 16.58 -25.47
C GLU A 285 11.73 17.58 -24.70
N SER A 286 12.07 17.80 -23.43
CA SER A 286 11.32 18.69 -22.54
C SER A 286 12.27 19.38 -21.58
N THR A 287 11.92 20.60 -21.19
CA THR A 287 12.62 21.34 -20.13
C THR A 287 12.23 20.85 -18.74
N ALA A 288 11.14 20.09 -18.62
CA ALA A 288 10.73 19.48 -17.36
C ALA A 288 11.63 18.28 -17.03
N GLU A 289 12.14 18.25 -15.80
CA GLU A 289 13.06 17.22 -15.33
C GLU A 289 12.35 15.89 -15.04
N ASN A 290 11.11 15.94 -14.55
CA ASN A 290 10.37 14.75 -14.18
C ASN A 290 9.64 14.19 -15.40
N ARG A 291 10.08 13.03 -15.87
CA ARG A 291 9.56 12.32 -17.03
C ARG A 291 9.46 10.84 -16.70
N PHE A 292 8.25 10.31 -16.72
CA PHE A 292 7.99 8.90 -16.44
C PHE A 292 7.26 8.25 -17.60
N PHE A 293 7.70 7.08 -18.01
CA PHE A 293 6.97 6.30 -19.00
C PHE A 293 5.90 5.45 -18.30
N GLY A 294 4.70 5.44 -18.86
CA GLY A 294 3.57 4.74 -18.27
C GLY A 294 2.49 4.37 -19.26
N THR A 295 1.45 3.72 -18.75
CA THR A 295 0.29 3.27 -19.53
C THR A 295 -0.98 3.86 -18.93
N ILE A 296 -1.86 4.41 -19.77
CA ILE A 296 -3.17 4.90 -19.33
C ILE A 296 -4.02 3.70 -18.87
N THR A 297 -4.41 3.69 -17.60
CA THR A 297 -5.23 2.60 -17.01
C THR A 297 -6.70 2.97 -16.91
N ARG A 298 -7.03 4.26 -16.85
CA ARG A 298 -8.41 4.73 -16.75
C ARG A 298 -8.57 6.14 -17.32
N ILE A 299 -9.69 6.37 -18.01
CA ILE A 299 -10.07 7.71 -18.48
C ILE A 299 -11.46 8.08 -17.93
N ASN A 300 -11.51 9.10 -17.08
CA ASN A 300 -12.74 9.65 -16.53
C ASN A 300 -13.12 10.93 -17.28
N ARG A 301 -14.01 10.83 -18.26
CA ARG A 301 -14.47 11.99 -19.06
C ARG A 301 -15.59 12.73 -18.33
N GLY A 302 -15.28 13.94 -17.86
CA GLY A 302 -16.26 14.88 -17.32
C GLY A 302 -16.73 15.90 -18.35
N LYS A 303 -17.74 16.69 -17.98
CA LYS A 303 -18.28 17.76 -18.84
C LYS A 303 -17.31 18.93 -19.02
N ILE A 304 -16.47 19.20 -18.01
CA ILE A 304 -15.56 20.36 -17.97
C ILE A 304 -14.10 19.88 -18.07
N THR A 305 -13.77 18.82 -17.34
CA THR A 305 -12.44 18.24 -17.29
C THR A 305 -12.47 16.76 -17.61
N THR A 306 -11.38 16.28 -18.21
CA THR A 306 -11.09 14.87 -18.37
C THR A 306 -9.92 14.51 -17.46
N GLU A 307 -10.10 13.45 -16.68
CA GLU A 307 -9.09 12.86 -15.82
C GLU A 307 -8.49 11.62 -16.50
N TYR A 308 -7.16 11.57 -16.57
CA TYR A 308 -6.39 10.44 -17.06
C TYR A 308 -5.59 9.84 -15.91
N VAL A 309 -5.75 8.55 -15.66
CA VAL A 309 -4.92 7.81 -14.70
C VAL A 309 -3.88 7.02 -15.49
N VAL A 310 -2.61 7.25 -15.18
CA VAL A 310 -1.46 6.62 -15.82
C VAL A 310 -0.69 5.82 -14.79
N ARG A 311 -0.42 4.55 -15.08
CA ARG A 311 0.45 3.70 -14.27
C ARG A 311 1.87 3.72 -14.82
N ILE A 312 2.84 4.14 -14.02
CA ILE A 312 4.26 4.15 -14.39
C ILE A 312 4.96 2.84 -14.02
N SER A 313 6.24 2.70 -14.38
CA SER A 313 7.05 1.49 -14.20
C SER A 313 7.06 0.92 -12.78
N ASP A 314 7.09 1.78 -11.76
CA ASP A 314 7.08 1.36 -10.36
C ASP A 314 5.68 1.01 -9.81
N GLY A 315 4.65 1.09 -10.65
CA GLY A 315 3.25 0.87 -10.31
C GLY A 315 2.50 2.15 -9.93
N THR A 316 3.20 3.26 -9.66
CA THR A 316 2.58 4.51 -9.22
C THR A 316 1.51 4.97 -10.22
N GLU A 317 0.30 5.22 -9.71
CA GLU A 317 -0.79 5.81 -10.50
C GLU A 317 -0.76 7.33 -10.37
N LEU A 318 -0.51 7.98 -11.50
CA LEU A 318 -0.49 9.43 -11.66
C LEU A 318 -1.74 9.89 -12.40
N CYS A 319 -2.40 10.88 -11.84
CA CYS A 319 -3.54 11.58 -12.41
C CYS A 319 -3.09 12.84 -13.16
N SER A 320 -3.51 12.96 -14.41
CA SER A 320 -3.47 14.21 -15.17
C SER A 320 -4.89 14.71 -15.39
N VAL A 321 -5.10 16.02 -15.20
CA VAL A 321 -6.38 16.68 -15.43
C VAL A 321 -6.20 17.71 -16.52
N VAL A 322 -6.99 17.60 -17.59
CA VAL A 322 -7.05 18.59 -18.67
C VAL A 322 -8.50 19.01 -18.91
N SER A 323 -8.73 20.13 -19.59
CA SER A 323 -10.08 20.50 -20.02
C SER A 323 -10.59 19.47 -21.04
N THR A 324 -11.90 19.17 -21.00
CA THR A 324 -12.52 18.23 -21.95
C THR A 324 -12.34 18.72 -23.39
N GLU A 325 -12.37 20.03 -23.63
CA GLU A 325 -12.06 20.62 -24.93
C GLU A 325 -10.66 20.24 -25.44
N ASN A 326 -9.64 20.32 -24.57
CA ASN A 326 -8.27 19.95 -24.95
C ASN A 326 -8.10 18.42 -25.07
N ALA A 327 -8.84 17.64 -24.28
CA ALA A 327 -8.86 16.18 -24.39
C ALA A 327 -9.32 15.71 -25.77
N HIS A 328 -10.21 16.44 -26.46
CA HIS A 328 -10.61 16.11 -27.82
C HIS A 328 -9.51 16.30 -28.86
N ARG A 329 -8.47 17.09 -28.55
CA ARG A 329 -7.34 17.34 -29.46
C ARG A 329 -6.31 16.22 -29.43
N ILE A 330 -6.33 15.39 -28.38
CA ILE A 330 -5.38 14.28 -28.19
C ILE A 330 -6.19 13.01 -27.94
N ASP A 331 -6.25 12.13 -28.94
CA ASP A 331 -7.01 10.86 -28.88
C ASP A 331 -6.29 9.82 -28.02
N PHE A 332 -6.27 10.06 -26.72
CA PHE A 332 -5.80 9.10 -25.72
C PHE A 332 -6.86 8.03 -25.48
N GLN A 333 -6.43 6.78 -25.52
CA GLN A 333 -7.24 5.60 -25.22
C GLN A 333 -6.67 4.85 -24.01
N GLU A 334 -7.52 4.05 -23.35
CA GLU A 334 -7.04 3.14 -22.32
C GLU A 334 -6.03 2.15 -22.94
N ASN A 335 -4.99 1.83 -22.20
CA ASN A 335 -3.81 1.07 -22.61
C ASN A 335 -2.83 1.79 -23.56
N ASP A 336 -3.06 3.07 -23.89
CA ASP A 336 -2.04 3.86 -24.58
C ASP A 336 -0.80 4.03 -23.70
N GLN A 337 0.37 3.88 -24.33
CA GLN A 337 1.65 4.21 -23.72
C GLN A 337 1.92 5.71 -23.87
N VAL A 338 2.26 6.35 -22.75
CA VAL A 338 2.45 7.80 -22.67
C VAL A 338 3.60 8.17 -21.74
N TRP A 339 4.16 9.34 -21.98
CA TRP A 339 5.08 10.01 -21.06
C TRP A 339 4.29 10.95 -20.16
N VAL A 340 4.50 10.80 -18.85
CA VAL A 340 4.02 11.68 -17.80
C VAL A 340 5.11 12.69 -17.48
N ILE A 341 4.81 13.98 -17.62
CA ILE A 341 5.80 15.05 -17.57
C ILE A 341 5.33 16.13 -16.60
N PHE A 342 6.19 16.58 -15.69
CA PHE A 342 5.92 17.76 -14.86
C PHE A 342 7.20 18.47 -14.44
N ASN A 343 7.10 19.78 -14.25
CA ASN A 343 8.25 20.61 -13.93
C ASN A 343 8.67 20.45 -12.45
N SER A 344 9.97 20.45 -12.16
CA SER A 344 10.49 20.44 -10.79
C SER A 344 9.98 21.57 -9.89
N TYR A 345 9.60 22.72 -10.43
CA TYR A 345 8.98 23.84 -9.68
C TYR A 345 7.52 23.59 -9.28
N SER A 346 6.87 22.58 -9.88
CA SER A 346 5.47 22.23 -9.61
C SER A 346 5.31 21.22 -8.47
N VAL A 347 6.43 20.73 -7.93
CA VAL A 347 6.47 19.73 -6.89
C VAL A 347 6.53 20.40 -5.52
N VAL A 348 5.68 19.94 -4.60
CA VAL A 348 5.67 20.38 -3.21
C VAL A 348 6.19 19.25 -2.33
N LEU A 349 7.08 19.57 -1.40
CA LEU A 349 7.62 18.60 -0.45
C LEU A 349 6.90 18.67 0.88
N HIS A 350 6.68 17.48 1.45
CA HIS A 350 6.17 17.27 2.79
C HIS A 350 7.14 16.37 3.56
N THR A 351 7.37 16.72 4.81
CA THR A 351 8.08 15.91 5.80
C THR A 351 7.07 15.44 6.83
N ASP A 352 6.98 14.14 7.04
CA ASP A 352 6.12 13.54 8.08
C ASP A 352 6.75 13.67 9.47
#